data_AF-A0AAJ7FSC9-F1
#
_entry.id   AF-A0AAJ7FSC9-F1
#
_cell.length_a   1.000
_cell.length_b   1.000
_cell.length_c   1.000
_cell.angle_alpha   90.00
_cell.angle_beta   90.00
_cell.angle_gamma   90.00
#
_symmetry.space_group_name_H-M   'P 1'
#
loop_
_entity.id
_entity.type
_entity.pdbx_description
1 polymer ?
#
loop_
_entity_poly.entity_id
_entity_poly.type
_entity_poly.pdbx_seq_one_letter_code
_entity_poly.pdbx_strand_id
1 'polypeptide(L)'
;MEFRTFRINLLAVFALLICVEQGLCIKCWECRSDLDPKCADPFDNSTVSLADCKEKKELSHMPGVKSTICRKIRQKVNGEWRYFRDCAYVGEPGIAGDERFCLMRTGTYNIFIEYCTCNSKDGCNSASHLGQSWIAWTLSSILAVCGSLGSLAII
;
A
#
# COMPACT_ATOMS: atom_id res chain seq x y z
N MET A 1 8.34 42.63 24.97
CA MET A 1 7.42 42.12 23.93
C MET A 1 7.86 40.75 23.42
N GLU A 2 9.16 40.49 23.28
CA GLU A 2 9.76 39.21 22.85
C GLU A 2 9.29 37.97 23.65
N PHE A 3 9.28 38.03 24.99
CA PHE A 3 8.87 36.91 25.85
C PHE A 3 7.40 36.49 25.70
N ARG A 4 6.50 37.41 25.31
CA ARG A 4 5.07 37.12 25.13
C ARG A 4 4.84 36.40 23.80
N THR A 5 5.52 36.84 22.74
CA THR A 5 5.50 36.22 21.42
C THR A 5 6.14 34.82 21.45
N PHE A 6 7.25 34.65 22.19
CA PHE A 6 7.90 33.35 22.37
C PHE A 6 6.99 32.32 23.05
N ARG A 7 6.25 32.72 24.11
CA ARG A 7 5.27 31.87 24.79
C ARG A 7 4.08 31.49 23.90
N ILE A 8 3.58 32.43 23.09
CA ILE A 8 2.47 32.16 22.15
C ILE A 8 2.89 31.17 21.08
N ASN A 9 4.10 31.32 20.51
CA ASN A 9 4.65 30.38 19.53
C ASN A 9 4.86 28.99 20.14
N LEU A 10 5.35 28.90 21.37
CA LEU A 10 5.54 27.62 22.07
C LEU A 10 4.20 26.89 22.29
N LEU A 11 3.16 27.63 22.71
CA LEU A 11 1.82 27.08 22.88
C LEU A 11 1.18 26.67 21.56
N ALA A 12 1.41 27.43 20.48
CA ALA A 12 0.92 27.09 19.14
C ALA A 12 1.59 25.83 18.58
N VAL A 13 2.90 25.66 18.77
CA VAL A 13 3.64 24.45 18.39
C VAL A 13 3.15 23.25 19.20
N PHE A 14 2.93 23.41 20.51
CA PHE A 14 2.41 22.34 21.36
C PHE A 14 0.97 21.93 20.97
N ALA A 15 0.11 22.89 20.63
CA ALA A 15 -1.23 22.61 20.12
C ALA A 15 -1.21 21.90 18.76
N LEU A 16 -0.30 22.29 17.85
CA LEU A 16 -0.08 21.62 16.57
C LEU A 16 0.38 20.16 16.76
N LEU A 17 1.29 19.91 17.71
CA LEU A 17 1.76 18.55 18.03
C LEU A 17 0.64 17.65 18.56
N ILE A 18 -0.28 18.18 19.38
CA ILE A 18 -1.43 17.42 19.91
C ILE A 18 -2.43 17.06 18.80
N CYS A 19 -2.59 17.91 17.77
CA CYS A 19 -3.49 17.64 16.65
C CYS A 19 -2.98 16.59 15.65
N VAL A 20 -1.69 16.24 15.68
CA VAL A 20 -1.08 15.27 14.75
C VAL A 20 -1.36 13.81 15.15
N GLU A 21 -1.81 13.56 16.40
CA GLU A 21 -2.16 12.22 16.90
C GLU A 21 -3.54 11.70 16.45
N GLN A 22 -4.11 12.24 15.38
CA GLN A 22 -5.27 11.60 14.75
C GLN A 22 -4.78 10.39 13.93
N GLY A 23 -4.77 9.23 14.60
CA GLY A 23 -4.23 7.96 14.15
C GLY A 23 -4.48 7.65 12.67
N LEU A 24 -3.39 7.69 11.90
CA LEU A 24 -3.32 7.23 10.52
C LEU A 24 -3.50 5.71 10.52
N CYS A 25 -4.69 5.23 10.14
CA CYS A 25 -4.90 3.84 9.81
C CYS A 25 -4.63 3.62 8.33
N ILE A 26 -4.09 2.46 7.97
CA ILE A 26 -3.83 2.10 6.59
C ILE A 26 -5.13 1.92 5.81
N LYS A 27 -5.11 2.31 4.54
CA LYS A 27 -6.20 2.06 3.59
C LYS A 27 -5.79 1.02 2.57
N CYS A 28 -6.66 0.07 2.26
CA CYS A 28 -6.34 -1.04 1.37
C CYS A 28 -7.36 -1.17 0.24
N TRP A 29 -6.95 -1.75 -0.88
CA TRP A 29 -7.90 -2.15 -1.92
C TRP A 29 -8.74 -3.30 -1.39
N GLU A 30 -10.06 -3.20 -1.55
CA GLU A 30 -11.00 -4.25 -1.17
C GLU A 30 -11.85 -4.65 -2.38
N CYS A 31 -11.55 -5.81 -2.93
CA CYS A 31 -12.26 -6.32 -4.10
C CYS A 31 -12.05 -7.82 -4.26
N ARG A 32 -12.92 -8.43 -5.09
CA ARG A 32 -12.78 -9.82 -5.50
C ARG A 32 -12.96 -9.94 -7.00
N SER A 33 -12.10 -10.72 -7.66
CA SER A 33 -12.12 -10.87 -9.11
C SER A 33 -13.30 -11.67 -9.66
N ASP A 34 -14.03 -12.38 -8.79
CA ASP A 34 -15.26 -13.10 -9.16
C ASP A 34 -16.49 -12.18 -9.23
N LEU A 35 -16.45 -11.03 -8.55
CA LEU A 35 -17.50 -10.00 -8.58
C LEU A 35 -17.15 -8.87 -9.56
N ASP A 36 -15.87 -8.46 -9.59
CA ASP A 36 -15.37 -7.43 -10.49
C ASP A 36 -14.12 -7.94 -11.24
N PRO A 37 -14.22 -8.24 -12.55
CA PRO A 37 -13.08 -8.67 -13.36
C PRO A 37 -11.88 -7.70 -13.34
N LYS A 38 -12.10 -6.41 -13.06
CA LYS A 38 -11.01 -5.41 -12.94
C LYS A 38 -10.14 -5.63 -11.71
N CYS A 39 -10.65 -6.37 -10.73
CA CYS A 39 -9.89 -6.85 -9.59
C CYS A 39 -8.97 -8.05 -9.92
N ALA A 40 -8.88 -8.50 -11.18
CA ALA A 40 -7.87 -9.50 -11.55
C ALA A 40 -6.44 -8.92 -11.49
N ASP A 41 -5.45 -9.66 -12.01
CA ASP A 41 -4.17 -9.10 -12.41
C ASP A 41 -4.10 -9.15 -13.95
N PRO A 42 -3.81 -8.03 -14.65
CA PRO A 42 -3.45 -6.71 -14.11
C PRO A 42 -4.61 -6.04 -13.36
N PHE A 43 -4.28 -5.35 -12.27
CA PHE A 43 -5.25 -4.69 -11.41
C PHE A 43 -5.66 -3.33 -12.00
N ASP A 44 -6.96 -3.13 -12.18
CA ASP A 44 -7.56 -1.86 -12.58
C ASP A 44 -8.36 -1.28 -11.40
N ASN A 45 -7.96 -0.11 -10.94
CA ASN A 45 -8.55 0.57 -9.79
C ASN A 45 -9.72 1.51 -10.14
N SER A 46 -10.13 1.57 -11.42
CA SER A 46 -11.17 2.51 -11.88
C SER A 46 -12.54 2.29 -11.23
N THR A 47 -12.82 1.09 -10.73
CA THR A 47 -14.12 0.71 -10.14
C THR A 47 -14.05 0.42 -8.64
N VAL A 48 -12.84 0.42 -8.06
CA VAL A 48 -12.61 0.02 -6.68
C VAL A 48 -12.14 1.24 -5.89
N SER A 49 -12.63 1.41 -4.66
CA SER A 49 -12.19 2.44 -3.74
C SER A 49 -11.25 1.86 -2.67
N LEU A 50 -10.37 2.70 -2.13
CA LEU A 50 -9.60 2.37 -0.95
C LEU A 50 -10.52 2.33 0.27
N ALA A 51 -10.54 1.19 0.97
CA ALA A 51 -11.27 1.02 2.22
C ALA A 51 -10.36 1.36 3.40
N ASP A 52 -10.87 2.13 4.36
CA ASP A 52 -10.17 2.40 5.62
C ASP A 52 -10.24 1.17 6.53
N CYS A 53 -9.08 0.60 6.89
CA CYS A 53 -9.05 -0.62 7.69
C CYS A 53 -9.51 -0.39 9.14
N LYS A 54 -9.57 0.86 9.60
CA LYS A 54 -10.11 1.23 10.91
C LYS A 54 -11.63 1.04 10.99
N GLU A 55 -12.32 1.24 9.88
CA GLU A 55 -13.78 1.11 9.79
C GLU A 55 -14.24 -0.36 9.71
N LYS A 56 -13.28 -1.30 9.61
CA LYS A 56 -13.59 -2.72 9.61
C LYS A 56 -14.18 -3.15 10.94
N LYS A 57 -15.31 -3.87 10.86
CA LYS A 57 -15.98 -4.45 12.01
C LYS A 57 -15.04 -5.39 12.75
N GLU A 58 -15.14 -5.44 14.06
CA GLU A 58 -14.42 -6.44 14.84
C GLU A 58 -14.97 -7.84 14.53
N LEU A 59 -14.06 -8.81 14.48
CA LEU A 59 -14.42 -10.20 14.26
C LEU A 59 -14.87 -10.80 15.58
N SER A 60 -16.05 -11.41 15.60
CA SER A 60 -16.62 -12.04 16.81
C SER A 60 -15.72 -13.11 17.43
N HIS A 61 -14.91 -13.78 16.61
CA HIS A 61 -13.96 -14.81 17.01
C HIS A 61 -12.56 -14.28 17.36
N MET A 62 -12.30 -12.97 17.19
CA MET A 62 -11.05 -12.30 17.54
C MET A 62 -11.33 -10.90 18.11
N PRO A 63 -11.94 -10.82 19.30
CA PRO A 63 -12.28 -9.54 19.91
C PRO A 63 -11.01 -8.72 20.20
N GLY A 64 -11.07 -7.41 19.95
CA GLY A 64 -9.96 -6.47 20.20
C GLY A 64 -8.83 -6.48 19.16
N VAL A 65 -8.85 -7.37 18.16
CA VAL A 65 -7.86 -7.37 17.08
C VAL A 65 -8.29 -6.38 16.00
N LYS A 66 -7.42 -5.40 15.70
CA LYS A 66 -7.64 -4.40 14.65
C LYS A 66 -6.96 -4.81 13.36
N SER A 67 -7.54 -4.41 12.23
CA SER A 67 -6.91 -4.59 10.93
C SER A 67 -5.93 -3.46 10.66
N THR A 68 -4.65 -3.82 10.50
CA THR A 68 -3.54 -2.85 10.38
C THR A 68 -2.63 -3.13 9.19
N ILE A 69 -2.94 -4.14 8.38
CA ILE A 69 -2.14 -4.54 7.22
C ILE A 69 -3.06 -4.79 6.02
N CYS A 70 -2.56 -4.53 4.81
CA CYS A 70 -3.24 -4.94 3.59
C CYS A 70 -2.85 -6.36 3.20
N ARG A 71 -3.79 -7.05 2.56
CA ARG A 71 -3.57 -8.40 2.04
C ARG A 71 -4.06 -8.51 0.60
N LYS A 72 -3.31 -9.26 -0.20
CA LYS A 72 -3.68 -9.76 -1.52
C LYS A 72 -3.52 -11.27 -1.50
N ILE A 73 -4.56 -11.97 -1.90
CA ILE A 73 -4.58 -13.42 -2.04
C ILE A 73 -4.77 -13.75 -3.52
N ARG A 74 -3.84 -14.53 -4.08
CA ARG A 74 -3.99 -15.14 -5.40
C ARG A 74 -4.27 -16.62 -5.21
N GLN A 75 -5.48 -17.05 -5.56
CA GLN A 75 -5.95 -18.41 -5.37
C GLN A 75 -6.24 -19.06 -6.72
N LYS A 76 -5.74 -20.29 -6.94
CA LYS A 76 -6.10 -21.14 -8.07
C LYS A 76 -7.00 -22.27 -7.59
N VAL A 77 -8.21 -22.38 -8.14
CA VAL A 77 -9.14 -23.49 -7.86
C VAL A 77 -9.64 -24.01 -9.19
N ASN A 78 -9.59 -25.33 -9.40
CA ASN A 78 -10.03 -25.99 -10.64
C ASN A 78 -9.39 -25.40 -11.92
N GLY A 79 -8.16 -24.92 -11.84
CA GLY A 79 -7.45 -24.33 -12.98
C GLY A 79 -7.67 -22.82 -13.15
N GLU A 80 -8.69 -22.24 -12.51
CA GLU A 80 -9.01 -20.81 -12.60
C GLU A 80 -8.35 -20.01 -11.49
N TRP A 81 -7.79 -18.85 -11.86
CA TRP A 81 -7.23 -17.89 -10.90
C TRP A 81 -8.30 -16.92 -10.40
N ARG A 82 -8.29 -16.68 -9.10
CA ARG A 82 -9.13 -15.71 -8.40
C ARG A 82 -8.26 -14.85 -7.48
N TYR A 83 -8.59 -13.57 -7.42
CA TYR A 83 -7.86 -12.56 -6.68
C TYR A 83 -8.77 -11.94 -5.64
N PHE A 84 -8.28 -11.90 -4.41
CA PHE A 84 -8.97 -11.29 -3.29
C PHE A 84 -8.04 -10.25 -2.69
N ARG A 85 -8.54 -9.02 -2.50
CA ARG A 85 -7.82 -7.95 -1.83
C ARG A 85 -8.67 -7.49 -0.65
N ASP A 86 -8.06 -7.39 0.52
CA ASP A 86 -8.74 -7.00 1.75
C ASP A 86 -7.79 -6.42 2.80
N CYS A 87 -8.39 -5.77 3.80
CA CYS A 87 -7.74 -5.44 5.06
C CYS A 87 -7.58 -6.73 5.88
N ALA A 88 -6.39 -7.03 6.37
CA ALA A 88 -6.12 -8.22 7.18
C ALA A 88 -5.91 -7.87 8.67
N TYR A 89 -6.40 -8.74 9.55
CA TYR A 89 -6.35 -8.59 11.00
C TYR A 89 -5.10 -9.22 11.62
N VAL A 90 -4.51 -10.19 10.93
CA VAL A 90 -3.37 -10.98 11.40
C VAL A 90 -2.40 -11.23 10.26
N GLY A 91 -1.12 -11.31 10.58
CA GLY A 91 -0.04 -11.57 9.63
C GLY A 91 1.12 -10.59 9.83
N GLU A 92 2.27 -10.93 9.25
CA GLU A 92 3.42 -10.05 9.15
C GLU A 92 3.52 -9.49 7.73
N PRO A 93 3.98 -8.25 7.53
CA PRO A 93 4.28 -7.72 6.19
C PRO A 93 5.40 -8.52 5.52
N GLY A 94 5.09 -9.13 4.38
CA GLY A 94 6.05 -9.91 3.59
C GLY A 94 6.62 -11.14 4.30
N ILE A 95 7.81 -11.57 3.84
CA ILE A 95 8.61 -12.61 4.48
C ILE A 95 9.85 -11.94 5.08
N ALA A 96 10.05 -12.09 6.40
CA ALA A 96 11.12 -11.41 7.14
C ALA A 96 11.14 -9.88 6.94
N GLY A 97 9.96 -9.27 6.74
CA GLY A 97 9.79 -7.83 6.55
C GLY A 97 9.91 -7.34 5.10
N ASP A 98 10.21 -8.20 4.13
CA ASP A 98 10.25 -7.82 2.71
C ASP A 98 8.91 -8.15 2.03
N GLU A 99 8.10 -7.10 1.82
CA GLU A 99 6.74 -7.15 1.23
C GLU A 99 6.70 -7.67 -0.21
N ARG A 100 7.84 -7.75 -0.90
CA ARG A 100 7.91 -8.27 -2.27
C ARG A 100 7.75 -9.78 -2.33
N PHE A 101 8.07 -10.46 -1.22
CA PHE A 101 7.95 -11.90 -1.14
C PHE A 101 6.60 -12.30 -0.55
N CYS A 102 5.90 -13.18 -1.27
CA CYS A 102 4.61 -13.70 -0.86
C CYS A 102 4.73 -15.16 -0.43
N LEU A 103 3.93 -15.54 0.56
CA LEU A 103 3.87 -16.89 1.06
C LEU A 103 2.98 -17.75 0.16
N MET A 104 3.56 -18.69 -0.57
CA MET A 104 2.83 -19.67 -1.36
C MET A 104 2.49 -20.91 -0.51
N ARG A 105 1.24 -21.36 -0.55
CA ARG A 105 0.76 -22.61 0.02
C ARG A 105 0.08 -23.44 -1.06
N THR A 106 0.55 -24.66 -1.25
CA THR A 106 -0.04 -25.62 -2.20
C THR A 106 -0.86 -26.63 -1.42
N GLY A 107 -2.12 -26.82 -1.83
CA GLY A 107 -3.02 -27.84 -1.29
C GLY A 107 -3.07 -29.09 -2.16
N THR A 108 -3.90 -30.05 -1.76
CA THR A 108 -4.29 -31.19 -2.60
C THR A 108 -5.22 -30.73 -3.74
N TYR A 109 -5.25 -31.48 -4.86
CA TYR A 109 -6.11 -31.19 -6.04
C TYR A 109 -5.78 -29.90 -6.82
N ASN A 110 -4.50 -29.57 -7.05
CA ASN A 110 -4.09 -28.39 -7.84
C ASN A 110 -4.61 -27.05 -7.29
N ILE A 111 -4.83 -26.97 -5.98
CA ILE A 111 -5.21 -25.74 -5.29
C ILE A 111 -3.93 -25.01 -4.89
N PHE A 112 -3.75 -23.79 -5.40
CA PHE A 112 -2.59 -22.95 -5.06
C PHE A 112 -3.09 -21.67 -4.42
N ILE A 113 -2.51 -21.26 -3.29
CA ILE A 113 -2.87 -20.02 -2.62
C ILE A 113 -1.60 -19.26 -2.27
N GLU A 114 -1.46 -18.05 -2.81
CA GLU A 114 -0.40 -17.12 -2.50
C GLU A 114 -0.94 -15.99 -1.62
N TYR A 115 -0.31 -15.76 -0.48
CA TYR A 115 -0.63 -14.69 0.45
C TYR A 115 0.47 -13.62 0.38
N CYS A 116 0.11 -12.43 -0.06
CA CYS A 116 0.95 -11.24 -0.01
C CYS A 116 0.37 -10.28 1.04
N THR A 117 1.18 -9.86 2.00
CA THR A 117 0.82 -8.93 3.07
C THR A 117 1.77 -7.76 3.08
N CYS A 118 1.25 -6.55 3.30
CA CYS A 118 2.05 -5.32 3.29
C CYS A 118 1.43 -4.26 4.19
N ASN A 119 2.24 -3.32 4.66
CA ASN A 119 1.82 -2.16 5.42
C ASN A 119 2.63 -0.89 5.14
N SER A 120 3.49 -0.90 4.12
CA SER A 120 4.37 0.22 3.77
C SER A 120 3.64 1.49 3.31
N LYS A 121 2.47 1.36 2.69
CA LYS A 121 1.66 2.48 2.17
C LYS A 121 0.21 2.10 1.98
N ASP A 122 -0.65 3.11 1.87
CA ASP A 122 -2.02 2.92 1.43
C ASP A 122 -2.08 2.25 0.04
N GLY A 123 -2.95 1.27 -0.11
CA GLY A 123 -3.13 0.52 -1.34
C GLY A 123 -1.92 -0.32 -1.75
N CYS A 124 -1.02 -0.66 -0.82
CA CYS A 124 0.17 -1.49 -1.11
C CYS A 124 -0.19 -2.88 -1.68
N ASN A 125 -1.41 -3.37 -1.45
CA ASN A 125 -1.93 -4.64 -1.99
C ASN A 125 -2.42 -4.55 -3.45
N SER A 126 -2.03 -3.51 -4.19
CA SER A 126 -2.20 -3.42 -5.63
C SER A 126 -1.42 -4.54 -6.37
N ALA A 127 -1.47 -4.55 -7.70
CA ALA A 127 -0.57 -5.42 -8.46
C ALA A 127 0.90 -5.18 -8.04
N SER A 128 1.69 -6.26 -8.05
CA SER A 128 3.12 -6.20 -7.77
C SER A 128 3.73 -5.27 -8.81
N HIS A 129 4.18 -4.09 -8.40
CA HIS A 129 4.92 -3.22 -9.31
C HIS A 129 6.16 -4.00 -9.75
N LEU A 130 6.28 -4.24 -11.06
CA LEU A 130 7.60 -4.42 -11.68
C LEU A 130 8.46 -3.29 -11.13
N GLY A 131 9.52 -3.64 -10.40
CA GLY A 131 10.32 -2.68 -9.66
C GLY A 131 10.64 -1.49 -10.54
N GLN A 132 10.00 -0.35 -10.28
CA GLN A 132 10.24 0.86 -11.05
C GLN A 132 11.67 1.26 -10.73
N SER A 133 12.60 0.93 -11.63
CA SER A 133 14.01 1.20 -11.41
C SER A 133 14.20 2.71 -11.34
N TRP A 134 14.47 3.21 -10.15
CA TRP A 134 14.79 4.62 -9.90
C TRP A 134 15.97 5.10 -10.76
N ILE A 135 16.85 4.19 -11.17
CA ILE A 135 17.98 4.42 -12.09
C ILE A 135 17.50 4.88 -13.48
N ALA A 136 16.36 4.38 -13.97
CA ALA A 136 15.83 4.78 -15.27
C ALA A 136 15.30 6.23 -15.24
N TRP A 137 14.69 6.64 -14.13
CA TRP A 137 14.19 8.00 -13.93
C TRP A 137 15.32 9.01 -13.74
N THR A 138 16.38 8.65 -13.00
CA THR A 138 17.55 9.53 -12.81
C THR A 138 18.34 9.70 -14.11
N LEU A 139 18.52 8.65 -14.90
CA LEU A 139 19.21 8.75 -16.21
C LEU A 139 18.44 9.61 -17.21
N SER A 140 17.11 9.49 -17.25
CA SER A 140 16.27 10.29 -18.16
C SER A 140 16.30 11.78 -17.79
N SER A 141 16.29 12.11 -16.49
CA SER A 141 16.40 13.51 -16.03
C SER A 141 17.80 14.09 -16.23
N ILE A 142 18.87 13.31 -16.06
CA ILE A 142 20.25 13.73 -16.36
C ILE A 142 20.44 14.02 -17.86
N LEU A 143 19.91 13.16 -18.75
CA LEU A 143 19.97 13.38 -20.20
C LEU A 143 19.19 14.61 -20.64
N ALA A 144 18.02 14.87 -20.04
CA ALA A 144 17.22 16.07 -20.32
C ALA A 144 17.95 17.37 -19.91
N VAL A 145 18.60 17.38 -18.74
CA VAL A 145 19.41 18.53 -18.27
C VAL A 145 20.62 18.75 -19.17
N CYS A 146 21.33 17.68 -19.55
CA CYS A 146 22.49 17.77 -20.45
C CYS A 146 22.13 18.27 -21.86
N GLY A 147 20.97 17.84 -22.39
CA GLY A 147 20.44 18.34 -23.66
C GLY A 147 20.12 19.83 -23.64
N SER A 148 19.56 20.35 -22.54
CA SER A 148 19.24 21.78 -22.41
C SER A 148 20.48 22.68 -22.26
N LEU A 149 21.55 22.18 -21.63
CA LEU A 149 22.83 22.89 -21.51
C LEU A 149 23.61 22.90 -22.83
N GLY A 150 23.46 21.86 -23.67
CA GLY A 150 24.06 21.82 -25.01
C GLY A 150 23.46 22.83 -25.99
N SER A 151 22.18 23.17 -25.85
CA SER A 151 21.52 24.20 -26.69
C SER A 151 21.86 25.64 -26.29
N LEU A 152 22.32 25.88 -25.06
CA LEU A 152 22.74 27.21 -24.57
C LEU A 152 24.21 27.54 -24.88
N ALA A 153 24.99 26.58 -25.41
CA ALA A 153 26.40 26.76 -25.75
C ALA A 153 26.66 27.04 -27.25
N ILE A 154 25.61 27.20 -28.06
CA ILE A 154 25.71 27.43 -29.53
C ILE A 154 25.08 28.79 -29.96
N ILE A 155 24.80 29.70 -29.02
CA ILE A 155 24.46 31.11 -29.34
C ILE A 155 25.51 32.03 -28.75
#